data_AF-A0A175VR13-F1
#
_entry.id   AF-A0A175VR13-F1
#
_cell.length_a   1.000
_cell.length_b   1.000
_cell.length_c   1.000
_cell.angle_alpha   90.00
_cell.angle_beta   90.00
_cell.angle_gamma   90.00
#
_symmetry.space_group_name_H-M   'P 1'
#
loop_
_entity.id
_entity.type
_entity.pdbx_description
1 polymer ?
#
loop_
_entity_poly.entity_id
_entity_poly.type
_entity_poly.pdbx_seq_one_letter_code
_entity_poly.pdbx_strand_id
1 'polypeptide(L)'
;MATIYAKASRVLVRLGEEDSQSALALETIHRAADELYAIDNLDEEVGLRNASIMALIERPWFKRVWVLQEVAAAQHVLVVCGHTEVDGYAFCAGLNSLKMIYKGRADLAGLIRSTTYLIRRIVFRPKYHIGQPGAFSLRIRSLGELVDMYHTREASDPRDKVYALL
;
A
#
# COMPACT_ATOMS: atom_id res chain seq x y z
N MET A 1 -15.27 -7.07 -8.16
CA MET A 1 -14.06 -7.62 -7.49
C MET A 1 -14.00 -7.22 -6.02
N ALA A 2 -14.17 -5.93 -5.69
CA ALA A 2 -14.12 -5.40 -4.32
C ALA A 2 -14.87 -6.20 -3.24
N THR A 3 -16.03 -6.80 -3.57
CA THR A 3 -16.79 -7.65 -2.63
C THR A 3 -16.00 -8.88 -2.13
N ILE A 4 -15.11 -9.45 -2.95
CA ILE A 4 -14.27 -10.58 -2.55
C ILE A 4 -13.31 -10.15 -1.44
N TYR A 5 -12.62 -9.02 -1.66
CA TYR A 5 -11.68 -8.44 -0.68
C TYR A 5 -12.38 -8.00 0.62
N ALA A 6 -13.61 -7.48 0.53
CA ALA A 6 -14.39 -7.09 1.71
C ALA A 6 -14.90 -8.26 2.54
N LYS A 7 -15.16 -9.41 1.92
CA LYS A 7 -15.58 -10.64 2.61
C LYS A 7 -14.40 -11.46 3.13
N ALA A 8 -13.19 -11.19 2.67
CA ALA A 8 -11.99 -11.84 3.17
C ALA A 8 -11.65 -11.36 4.58
N SER A 9 -11.17 -12.28 5.42
CA SER A 9 -10.67 -11.93 6.76
C SER A 9 -9.43 -11.04 6.68
N ARG A 10 -8.58 -11.28 5.66
CA ARG A 10 -7.39 -10.48 5.34
C ARG A 10 -7.10 -10.53 3.84
N VAL A 11 -6.49 -9.46 3.34
CA VAL A 11 -5.95 -9.37 1.97
C VAL A 11 -4.43 -9.42 2.04
N LEU A 12 -3.84 -10.36 1.32
CA LEU A 12 -2.41 -10.46 1.16
C LEU A 12 -1.97 -9.58 -0.01
N VAL A 13 -1.26 -8.51 0.29
CA VAL A 13 -0.60 -7.65 -0.69
C VAL A 13 0.74 -8.28 -1.03
N ARG A 14 0.80 -9.03 -2.13
CA ARG A 14 2.06 -9.62 -2.60
C ARG A 14 2.80 -8.63 -3.47
N LEU A 15 3.96 -8.16 -2.99
CA LEU A 15 4.82 -7.24 -3.72
C LEU A 15 5.66 -7.95 -4.80
N GLY A 16 5.67 -9.28 -4.84
CA GLY A 16 6.37 -10.10 -5.83
C GLY A 16 7.30 -11.11 -5.17
N GLU A 17 8.16 -11.73 -5.98
CA GLU A 17 9.17 -12.68 -5.51
C GLU A 17 10.21 -12.02 -4.61
N GLU A 18 10.85 -12.84 -3.77
CA GLU A 18 11.98 -12.42 -2.97
C GLU A 18 13.14 -12.02 -3.87
N ASP A 19 13.78 -10.89 -3.57
CA ASP A 19 15.09 -10.54 -4.11
C ASP A 19 16.07 -10.35 -2.95
N SER A 20 17.35 -10.16 -3.26
CA SER A 20 18.40 -9.98 -2.25
C SER A 20 18.21 -8.76 -1.34
N GLN A 21 17.28 -7.87 -1.66
CA GLN A 21 17.04 -6.61 -0.96
C GLN A 21 15.64 -6.52 -0.33
N SER A 22 14.69 -7.37 -0.71
CA SER A 22 13.29 -7.24 -0.29
C SER A 22 13.07 -7.50 1.19
N ALA A 23 13.79 -8.48 1.75
CA ALA A 23 13.73 -8.79 3.18
C ALA A 23 14.26 -7.60 3.99
N LEU A 24 15.43 -7.06 3.60
CA LEU A 24 16.02 -5.87 4.20
C LEU A 24 15.07 -4.66 4.12
N ALA A 25 14.41 -4.45 2.98
CA ALA A 25 13.48 -3.34 2.79
C ALA A 25 12.27 -3.45 3.74
N LEU A 26 11.63 -4.63 3.81
CA LEU A 26 10.48 -4.85 4.70
C LEU A 26 10.87 -4.77 6.18
N GLU A 27 12.02 -5.32 6.56
CA GLU A 27 12.53 -5.22 7.93
C GLU A 27 12.83 -3.76 8.31
N THR A 28 13.47 -3.01 7.43
CA THR A 28 13.75 -1.58 7.65
C THR A 28 12.46 -0.79 7.79
N ILE A 29 11.45 -1.06 6.96
CA ILE A 29 10.13 -0.44 7.08
C ILE A 29 9.47 -0.82 8.40
N HIS A 30 9.53 -2.10 8.79
CA HIS A 30 8.93 -2.56 10.05
C HIS A 30 9.59 -1.89 11.26
N ARG A 31 10.92 -1.79 11.29
CA ARG A 31 11.66 -1.09 12.34
C ARG A 31 11.34 0.40 12.37
N ALA A 32 11.27 1.07 11.21
CA ALA A 32 10.89 2.47 11.11
C ALA A 32 9.45 2.78 11.56
N ALA A 33 8.59 1.76 11.62
CA ALA A 33 7.21 1.89 12.08
C ALA A 33 7.12 2.00 13.60
N ASP A 34 8.08 1.42 14.30
CA ASP A 34 8.22 1.51 15.75
C ASP A 34 9.09 2.74 16.06
N GLU A 35 8.45 3.85 16.45
CA GLU A 35 9.10 5.14 16.71
C GLU A 35 10.23 5.06 17.77
N LEU A 36 10.25 3.99 18.58
CA LEU A 36 11.31 3.71 19.55
C LEU A 36 12.62 3.26 18.88
N TYR A 37 12.57 2.77 17.65
CA TYR A 37 13.73 2.42 16.84
C TYR A 37 13.97 3.50 15.78
N ALA A 38 14.44 4.67 16.23
CA ALA A 38 15.02 5.64 15.33
C ALA A 38 16.12 4.92 14.51
N ILE A 39 15.92 4.79 13.21
CA ILE A 39 16.97 4.26 12.33
C ILE A 39 18.10 5.28 12.37
N ASP A 40 19.20 4.93 13.04
CA ASP A 40 20.36 5.78 13.09
C ASP A 40 20.87 5.97 11.66
N ASN A 41 20.80 7.23 11.20
CA ASN A 41 21.27 7.65 9.87
C ASN A 41 22.81 7.65 9.76
N LEU A 42 23.50 7.12 10.78
CA LEU A 42 24.96 7.13 10.90
C LEU A 42 25.62 5.81 10.46
N ASP A 43 24.85 4.76 10.19
CA ASP A 43 25.42 3.51 9.68
C ASP A 43 25.91 3.62 8.23
N GLU A 44 27.04 2.98 7.93
CA GLU A 44 27.53 2.78 6.54
C GLU A 44 26.48 2.11 5.63
N GLU A 45 25.56 1.33 6.21
CA GLU A 45 24.52 0.62 5.47
C GLU A 45 23.30 1.48 5.08
N VAL A 46 23.25 2.77 5.47
CA VAL A 46 22.13 3.66 5.11
C VAL A 46 21.88 3.69 3.61
N GLY A 47 22.95 3.70 2.80
CA GLY A 47 22.85 3.69 1.34
C GLY A 47 22.14 2.44 0.82
N LEU A 48 22.50 1.26 1.36
CA LEU A 48 21.93 -0.02 0.97
C LEU A 48 20.45 -0.11 1.40
N ARG A 49 20.12 0.32 2.62
CA ARG A 49 18.73 0.38 3.11
C ARG A 49 17.86 1.31 2.26
N ASN A 50 18.38 2.47 1.92
CA ASN A 50 17.66 3.42 1.07
C ASN A 50 17.41 2.85 -0.33
N ALA A 51 18.42 2.20 -0.92
CA ALA A 51 18.29 1.54 -2.21
C ALA A 51 17.27 0.39 -2.18
N SER A 52 17.27 -0.43 -1.13
CA SER A 52 16.32 -1.54 -0.99
C SER A 52 14.88 -1.06 -0.86
N ILE A 53 14.65 0.01 -0.10
CA ILE A 53 13.33 0.64 0.02
C ILE A 53 12.88 1.21 -1.33
N MET A 54 13.77 1.89 -2.06
CA MET A 54 13.48 2.42 -3.40
C MET A 54 13.10 1.29 -4.36
N ALA A 55 13.87 0.21 -4.40
CA ALA A 55 13.57 -0.96 -5.24
C ALA A 55 12.20 -1.57 -4.89
N LEU A 56 11.86 -1.66 -3.59
CA LEU A 56 10.57 -2.18 -3.14
C LEU A 56 9.40 -1.32 -3.61
N ILE A 57 9.47 0.02 -3.46
CA ILE A 57 8.36 0.91 -3.83
C ILE A 57 8.20 1.09 -5.35
N GLU A 58 9.24 0.80 -6.13
CA GLU A 58 9.18 0.82 -7.59
C GLU A 58 8.49 -0.42 -8.19
N ARG A 59 8.20 -1.43 -7.36
CA ARG A 59 7.57 -2.68 -7.81
C ARG A 59 6.19 -2.46 -8.45
N PRO A 60 5.82 -3.26 -9.47
CA PRO A 60 4.61 -3.04 -10.27
C PRO A 60 3.31 -2.97 -9.47
N TRP A 61 3.24 -3.66 -8.32
CA TRP A 61 2.04 -3.64 -7.49
C TRP A 61 1.60 -2.21 -7.16
N PHE A 62 2.53 -1.32 -6.77
CA PHE A 62 2.19 0.07 -6.45
C PHE A 62 1.63 0.86 -7.64
N LYS A 63 1.96 0.48 -8.87
CA LYS A 63 1.56 1.22 -10.08
C LYS A 63 0.19 0.83 -10.60
N ARG A 64 -0.33 -0.35 -10.21
CA ARG A 64 -1.60 -0.90 -10.70
C ARG A 64 -2.80 -0.12 -10.17
N VAL A 65 -3.80 0.09 -11.04
CA VAL A 65 -5.06 0.73 -10.62
C VAL A 65 -5.88 -0.14 -9.66
N TRP A 66 -5.76 -1.47 -9.79
CA TRP A 66 -6.47 -2.45 -8.98
C TRP A 66 -6.11 -2.43 -7.49
N VAL A 67 -4.99 -1.80 -7.09
CA VAL A 67 -4.64 -1.54 -5.68
C VAL A 67 -5.80 -0.89 -4.94
N LEU A 68 -6.58 -0.05 -5.63
CA LEU A 68 -7.74 0.61 -5.04
C LEU A 68 -8.73 -0.41 -4.49
N GLN A 69 -9.19 -1.38 -5.29
CA GLN A 69 -10.14 -2.37 -4.79
C GLN A 69 -9.50 -3.38 -3.83
N GLU A 70 -8.26 -3.80 -4.10
CA GLU A 70 -7.53 -4.76 -3.27
C GLU A 70 -7.42 -4.28 -1.82
N VAL A 71 -7.04 -3.02 -1.64
CA VAL A 71 -6.78 -2.44 -0.32
C VAL A 71 -7.99 -1.71 0.23
N ALA A 72 -8.72 -0.98 -0.61
CA ALA A 72 -9.82 -0.14 -0.13
C ALA A 72 -11.08 -0.92 0.25
N ALA A 73 -11.15 -2.21 -0.07
CA ALA A 73 -12.21 -3.10 0.39
C ALA A 73 -11.79 -3.98 1.57
N ALA A 74 -10.49 -4.17 1.81
CA ALA A 74 -9.96 -5.11 2.80
C ALA A 74 -10.40 -4.81 4.25
N GLN A 75 -10.62 -5.86 5.05
CA GLN A 75 -10.82 -5.75 6.51
C GLN A 75 -9.49 -5.76 7.28
N HIS A 76 -8.47 -6.38 6.71
CA HIS A 76 -7.10 -6.41 7.22
C HIS A 76 -6.15 -6.57 6.02
N VAL A 77 -4.96 -5.97 6.09
CA VAL A 77 -3.95 -6.07 5.04
C VAL A 77 -2.66 -6.57 5.64
N LEU A 78 -2.08 -7.57 5.00
CA LEU A 78 -0.74 -8.06 5.28
C LEU A 78 0.10 -7.87 4.02
N VAL A 79 1.19 -7.11 4.12
CA VAL A 79 2.12 -6.87 3.03
C VAL A 79 3.17 -7.95 3.06
N VAL A 80 3.33 -8.65 1.94
CA VAL A 80 4.21 -9.82 1.82
C VAL A 80 5.14 -9.62 0.64
N CYS A 81 6.43 -9.93 0.85
CA CYS A 81 7.43 -9.98 -0.20
C CYS A 81 8.35 -11.17 0.08
N GLY A 82 8.34 -12.18 -0.79
CA GLY A 82 9.02 -13.44 -0.50
C GLY A 82 8.49 -14.11 0.77
N HIS A 83 9.39 -14.44 1.69
CA HIS A 83 9.08 -15.03 3.00
C HIS A 83 8.83 -14.01 4.12
N THR A 84 8.99 -12.71 3.86
CA THR A 84 8.80 -11.66 4.86
C THR A 84 7.41 -11.04 4.77
N GLU A 85 6.78 -10.83 5.93
CA GLU A 85 5.48 -10.18 6.04
C GLU A 85 5.48 -9.03 7.05
N VAL A 86 4.70 -7.99 6.77
CA VAL A 86 4.53 -6.82 7.63
C VAL A 86 3.05 -6.44 7.65
N ASP A 87 2.52 -6.15 8.85
CA ASP A 87 1.16 -5.63 9.00
C ASP A 87 0.97 -4.33 8.19
N GLY A 88 -0.18 -4.18 7.52
CA GLY A 88 -0.45 -3.03 6.68
C GLY A 88 -0.32 -1.68 7.41
N TYR A 89 -0.70 -1.60 8.68
CA TYR A 89 -0.54 -0.40 9.48
C TYR A 89 0.93 -0.09 9.74
N ALA A 90 1.70 -1.10 10.19
CA ALA A 90 3.13 -0.96 10.42
C ALA A 90 3.86 -0.56 9.13
N PHE A 91 3.53 -1.21 8.01
CA PHE A 91 4.06 -0.86 6.70
C PHE A 91 3.82 0.63 6.35
N CYS A 92 2.61 1.13 6.60
CA CYS A 92 2.28 2.54 6.35
C CYS A 92 2.91 3.52 7.33
N ALA A 93 3.13 3.12 8.58
CA ALA A 93 3.84 3.93 9.57
C ALA A 93 5.31 4.06 9.15
N GLY A 94 5.97 2.93 8.88
CA GLY A 94 7.36 2.88 8.47
C GLY A 94 7.66 3.65 7.20
N LEU A 95 6.85 3.47 6.14
CA LEU A 95 7.03 4.26 4.91
C LEU A 95 6.90 5.77 5.17
N ASN A 96 5.97 6.18 6.03
CA ASN A 96 5.79 7.60 6.36
C ASN A 96 7.00 8.17 7.14
N SER A 97 7.61 7.37 8.03
CA SER A 97 8.86 7.73 8.71
C SER A 97 10.02 7.85 7.72
N LEU A 98 10.04 6.98 6.70
CA LEU A 98 11.07 6.88 5.67
C LEU A 98 10.83 7.79 4.45
N LYS A 99 9.86 8.70 4.51
CA LYS A 99 9.44 9.54 3.37
C LYS A 99 10.54 10.36 2.71
N MET A 100 11.63 10.63 3.43
CA MET A 100 12.77 11.39 2.90
C MET A 100 13.52 10.63 1.80
N ILE A 101 13.50 9.29 1.83
CA ILE A 101 14.19 8.43 0.85
C ILE A 101 13.64 8.66 -0.57
N TYR A 102 12.33 8.82 -0.69
CA TYR A 102 11.64 8.98 -1.98
C TYR A 102 11.09 10.39 -2.20
N LYS A 103 11.47 11.39 -1.39
CA LYS A 103 10.96 12.77 -1.49
C LYS A 103 11.28 13.42 -2.85
N GLY A 104 12.40 13.08 -3.47
CA GLY A 104 12.80 13.60 -4.79
C GLY A 104 12.04 12.98 -5.97
N ARG A 105 11.24 11.93 -5.74
CA ARG A 105 10.51 11.18 -6.77
C ARG A 105 9.01 11.39 -6.58
N ALA A 106 8.49 12.47 -7.17
CA ALA A 106 7.10 12.88 -7.02
C ALA A 106 6.10 11.81 -7.48
N ASP A 107 6.45 11.04 -8.52
CA ASP A 107 5.71 9.88 -8.99
C ASP A 107 5.54 8.85 -7.86
N LEU A 108 6.64 8.40 -7.26
CA LEU A 108 6.63 7.40 -6.20
C LEU A 108 5.97 7.93 -4.92
N ALA A 109 6.24 9.18 -4.54
CA ALA A 109 5.60 9.81 -3.41
C ALA A 109 4.06 9.84 -3.54
N GLY A 110 3.55 10.09 -4.75
CA GLY A 110 2.13 10.00 -5.07
C GLY A 110 1.58 8.58 -4.93
N LEU A 111 2.30 7.57 -5.44
CA LEU A 111 1.92 6.15 -5.30
C LEU A 111 1.83 5.75 -3.82
N ILE A 112 2.84 6.08 -3.03
CA ILE A 112 2.90 5.72 -1.61
C ILE A 112 1.85 6.47 -0.80
N ARG A 113 1.66 7.77 -1.02
CA ARG A 113 0.66 8.56 -0.28
C ARG A 113 -0.76 8.01 -0.43
N SER A 114 -1.15 7.69 -1.65
CA SER A 114 -2.49 7.19 -1.96
C SER A 114 -2.70 5.75 -1.48
N THR A 115 -1.70 4.87 -1.64
CA THR A 115 -1.78 3.50 -1.10
C THR A 115 -1.84 3.50 0.43
N THR A 116 -0.96 4.25 1.10
CA THR A 116 -0.96 4.36 2.57
C THR A 116 -2.25 4.97 3.09
N TYR A 117 -2.84 5.93 2.37
CA TYR A 117 -4.16 6.46 2.67
C TYR A 117 -5.25 5.37 2.67
N LEU A 118 -5.27 4.47 1.69
CA LEU A 118 -6.25 3.39 1.65
C LEU A 118 -6.07 2.38 2.78
N ILE A 119 -4.83 1.96 3.03
CA ILE A 119 -4.50 0.97 4.07
C ILE A 119 -4.86 1.53 5.45
N ARG A 120 -4.44 2.76 5.77
CA ARG A 120 -4.71 3.37 7.08
C ARG A 120 -6.21 3.54 7.34
N ARG A 121 -7.04 3.62 6.31
CA ARG A 121 -8.49 3.75 6.48
C ARG A 121 -9.22 2.46 6.80
N ILE A 122 -8.54 1.32 6.72
CA ILE A 122 -9.11 0.02 7.08
C ILE A 122 -9.62 0.05 8.53
N VAL A 123 -8.91 0.71 9.45
CA VAL A 123 -9.28 0.76 10.88
C VAL A 123 -10.62 1.43 11.15
N PHE A 124 -11.12 2.25 10.22
CA PHE A 124 -12.42 2.93 10.35
C PHE A 124 -13.56 2.16 9.68
N ARG A 125 -13.31 0.95 9.14
CA ARG A 125 -14.34 0.17 8.45
C ARG A 125 -15.20 -0.60 9.46
N PRO A 126 -16.52 -0.64 9.27
CA PRO A 126 -17.38 -1.52 10.04
C PRO A 126 -16.98 -2.99 9.81
N LYS A 127 -16.77 -3.74 10.89
CA LYS A 127 -16.49 -5.19 10.84
C LYS A 127 -17.69 -6.01 10.36
N TYR A 128 -18.87 -5.40 10.33
CA TYR A 128 -20.11 -5.98 9.84
C TYR A 128 -20.72 -5.05 8.79
N HIS A 129 -21.16 -5.60 7.66
CA HIS A 129 -21.89 -4.83 6.66
C HIS A 129 -23.29 -4.49 7.20
N ILE A 130 -23.46 -3.29 7.76
CA ILE A 130 -24.77 -2.78 8.24
C ILE A 130 -25.64 -2.30 7.05
N GLY A 131 -25.36 -2.75 5.82
CA GLY A 131 -25.98 -2.25 4.59
C GLY A 131 -26.99 -3.22 3.98
N GLN A 132 -28.03 -2.68 3.32
CA GLN A 132 -28.98 -3.44 2.52
C GLN A 132 -28.28 -4.31 1.48
N PRO A 133 -28.78 -5.53 1.20
CA PRO A 133 -28.22 -6.40 0.17
C PRO A 133 -28.41 -5.73 -1.20
N GLY A 134 -27.32 -5.20 -1.77
CA GLY A 134 -27.30 -4.67 -3.14
C GLY A 134 -26.40 -3.46 -3.36
N ALA A 135 -26.12 -2.64 -2.34
CA ALA A 135 -25.30 -1.43 -2.49
C ALA A 135 -23.93 -1.58 -1.81
N PHE A 136 -22.96 -2.15 -2.51
CA PHE A 136 -21.57 -2.18 -2.05
C PHE A 136 -20.90 -0.83 -2.40
N SER A 137 -20.61 -0.01 -1.40
CA SER A 137 -19.87 1.25 -1.58
C SER A 137 -18.70 1.30 -0.60
N LEU A 138 -17.50 1.54 -1.12
CA LEU A 138 -16.30 1.66 -0.31
C LEU A 138 -16.25 2.98 0.48
N ARG A 139 -17.14 3.94 0.17
CA ARG A 139 -17.24 5.30 0.78
C ARG A 139 -15.86 5.90 1.06
N ILE A 140 -14.97 5.80 0.08
CA ILE A 140 -13.59 6.25 0.24
C ILE A 140 -13.58 7.77 0.10
N ARG A 141 -13.84 8.23 -1.12
CA ARG A 141 -13.80 9.63 -1.53
C ARG A 141 -14.89 9.83 -2.58
N SER A 142 -15.12 11.07 -2.99
CA SER A 142 -15.92 11.31 -4.20
C SER A 142 -15.23 10.67 -5.41
N LEU A 143 -16.01 10.35 -6.45
CA LEU A 143 -15.46 9.78 -7.68
C LEU A 143 -14.39 10.71 -8.30
N GLY A 144 -14.62 12.03 -8.29
CA GLY A 144 -13.66 13.01 -8.80
C GLY A 144 -12.33 12.98 -8.07
N GLU A 145 -12.34 12.89 -6.74
CA GLU A 145 -11.12 12.74 -5.94
C GLU A 145 -10.41 11.41 -6.20
N LEU A 146 -11.15 10.31 -6.42
CA LEU A 146 -10.54 9.03 -6.77
C LEU A 146 -9.91 9.08 -8.17
N VAL A 147 -10.55 9.73 -9.13
CA VAL A 147 -9.96 9.95 -10.46
C VAL A 147 -8.66 10.75 -10.33
N ASP A 148 -8.69 11.87 -9.59
CA ASP A 148 -7.49 12.69 -9.37
C ASP A 148 -6.33 11.89 -8.76
N MET A 149 -6.61 11.08 -7.73
CA MET A 149 -5.58 10.29 -7.04
C MET A 149 -5.03 9.09 -7.84
N TYR A 150 -5.80 8.51 -8.77
CA TYR A 150 -5.48 7.22 -9.40
C TYR A 150 -5.43 7.25 -10.94
N HIS A 151 -5.69 8.38 -11.61
CA HIS A 151 -5.67 8.45 -13.08
C HIS A 151 -4.32 8.07 -13.71
N THR A 152 -3.21 8.32 -13.00
CA THR A 152 -1.84 7.98 -13.44
C THR A 152 -1.48 6.51 -13.28
N ARG A 153 -2.38 5.68 -12.71
CA ARG A 153 -2.11 4.24 -12.54
C ARG A 153 -2.11 3.48 -13.85
N GLU A 154 -1.34 2.41 -13.84
CA GLU A 154 -1.24 1.44 -14.92
C GLU A 154 -2.45 0.50 -14.91
N ALA A 155 -2.89 0.17 -16.13
CA ALA A 155 -3.96 -0.77 -16.39
C ALA A 155 -3.70 -1.45 -17.73
N SER A 156 -3.74 -2.78 -17.77
CA SER A 156 -3.57 -3.54 -19.02
C SER A 156 -4.75 -3.33 -19.96
N ASP A 157 -5.97 -3.33 -19.41
CA ASP A 157 -7.17 -2.90 -20.11
C ASP A 157 -7.49 -1.45 -19.71
N PRO A 158 -7.56 -0.49 -20.65
CA PRO A 158 -7.91 0.89 -20.34
C PRO A 158 -9.23 1.04 -19.58
N ARG A 159 -10.18 0.11 -19.75
CA ARG A 159 -11.47 0.10 -19.04
C ARG A 159 -11.31 -0.16 -17.54
N ASP A 160 -10.23 -0.82 -17.13
CA ASP A 160 -9.95 -1.07 -15.71
C ASP A 160 -9.74 0.24 -14.94
N LYS A 161 -9.33 1.34 -15.60
CA LYS A 161 -9.27 2.65 -14.95
C LYS A 161 -10.63 3.15 -14.47
N VAL A 162 -11.71 2.71 -15.10
CA VAL A 162 -13.09 3.00 -14.67
C VAL A 162 -13.55 1.93 -13.69
N TYR A 163 -13.40 0.64 -14.04
CA TYR A 163 -13.90 -0.45 -13.22
C TYR A 163 -13.26 -0.52 -11.83
N ALA A 164 -11.99 -0.15 -11.70
CA ALA A 164 -11.31 -0.14 -10.41
C ALA A 164 -11.86 0.92 -9.44
N LEU A 165 -12.56 1.95 -9.94
CA LEU A 165 -13.13 3.04 -9.12
C LEU A 165 -14.56 2.74 -8.62
N LEU A 166 -15.18 1.69 -9.14
CA LEU A 166 -16.51 1.21 -8.74
C LEU A 166 -16.40 0.25 -7.55
#